data_AF-A0A1G2H150-F1
#
_entry.id   AF-A0A1G2H150-F1
#
_cell.length_a   1.000
_cell.length_b   1.000
_cell.length_c   1.000
_cell.angle_alpha   90.00
_cell.angle_beta   90.00
_cell.angle_gamma   90.00
#
_symmetry.space_group_name_H-M   'P 1'
#
loop_
_entity.id
_entity.type
_entity.pdbx_description
1 polymer ?
#
loop_
_entity_poly.entity_id
_entity_poly.type
_entity_poly.pdbx_seq_one_letter_code
_entity_poly.pdbx_strand_id
1 'polypeptide(L)'
;MEQIPGVRIQFFVDGEDVLVDEDGYVGRVYLPGQRAIIEAKVQVGSHGYGLSIDGNKNVVFKRDWLSYEDEEGKGRLFKITVPFKTSNLGVPHTEYPANTLRMLEAYRDGRVQIWTISLVSQEGDFFLVTHKQYEVRCCYRMGAVYCPYFETPPHSWPQLIGVLQSVFADVGVDGLPSRFSIPETEKFYLEGHQGRVMFWSPEQQWGMVQTTEGTARVHWTQVPRRPRRAFLVPGETVLYTELRTPLHQKPPAGSAAKERRTSFQKEAVGVRLLHGKQ
;
A
#
# COMPACT_ATOMS: atom_id res chain seq x y z
N MET A 1 -0.54 11.45 7.71
CA MET A 1 -0.69 10.02 7.32
C MET A 1 -2.15 9.59 7.48
N GLU A 2 -2.64 8.61 6.70
CA GLU A 2 -3.96 8.01 6.98
C GLU A 2 -3.92 7.23 8.29
N GLN A 3 -5.02 7.24 9.04
CA GLN A 3 -5.16 6.47 10.29
C GLN A 3 -5.94 5.19 10.03
N ILE A 4 -5.46 4.08 10.59
CA ILE A 4 -6.19 2.81 10.60
C ILE A 4 -7.01 2.79 11.90
N PRO A 5 -8.34 2.66 11.84
CA PRO A 5 -9.18 2.64 13.04
C PRO A 5 -8.72 1.58 14.04
N GLY A 6 -8.62 1.96 15.32
CA GLY A 6 -8.23 1.04 16.39
C GLY A 6 -6.78 0.52 16.33
N VAL A 7 -5.91 1.11 15.49
CA VAL A 7 -4.51 0.69 15.35
C VAL A 7 -3.57 1.86 15.58
N ARG A 8 -2.71 1.72 16.59
CA ARG A 8 -1.58 2.62 16.82
C ARG A 8 -0.35 2.11 16.11
N ILE A 9 0.32 2.98 15.36
CA ILE A 9 1.55 2.67 14.63
C ILE A 9 2.73 3.28 15.39
N GLN A 10 3.79 2.50 15.58
CA GLN A 10 5.07 2.99 16.11
C GLN A 10 6.21 2.56 15.19
N PHE A 11 7.27 3.36 15.21
CA PHE A 11 8.41 3.18 14.33
C PHE A 11 9.70 3.28 15.14
N PHE A 12 10.52 2.24 15.05
CA PHE A 12 11.77 2.17 15.80
C PHE A 12 12.95 2.02 14.84
N VAL A 13 14.10 2.55 15.24
CA VAL A 13 15.38 2.29 14.57
C VAL A 13 16.40 1.88 15.62
N ASP A 14 16.97 0.69 15.44
CA ASP A 14 17.95 0.09 16.37
C ASP A 14 17.47 0.03 17.84
N GLY A 15 16.15 -0.02 18.04
CA GLY A 15 15.51 -0.11 19.36
C GLY A 15 14.97 1.22 19.90
N GLU A 16 15.35 2.35 19.31
CA GLU A 16 14.89 3.67 19.72
C GLU A 16 13.59 4.06 19.00
N ASP A 17 12.61 4.60 19.74
CA ASP A 17 11.36 5.12 19.17
C ASP A 17 11.66 6.41 18.39
N VAL A 18 11.18 6.48 17.15
CA VAL A 18 11.44 7.59 16.24
C VAL A 18 10.14 8.34 16.01
N LEU A 19 10.18 9.65 16.27
CA LEU A 19 9.06 10.53 16.01
C LEU A 19 8.77 10.58 14.51
N VAL A 20 7.48 10.44 14.17
CA VAL A 20 6.99 10.51 12.80
C VAL A 20 6.29 11.85 12.60
N ASP A 21 6.79 12.66 11.66
CA ASP A 21 6.15 13.93 11.29
C ASP A 21 4.77 13.68 10.66
N GLU A 22 3.92 14.72 10.58
CA GLU A 22 2.55 14.61 10.03
C GLU A 22 2.51 14.10 8.58
N ASP A 23 3.52 14.47 7.77
CA ASP A 23 3.70 14.05 6.38
C ASP A 23 4.32 12.63 6.25
N GLY A 24 4.61 12.01 7.39
CA GLY A 24 5.22 10.70 7.52
C GLY A 24 6.74 10.72 7.56
N TYR A 25 7.40 11.88 7.45
CA TYR A 25 8.85 11.95 7.48
C TYR A 25 9.41 11.44 8.81
N VAL A 26 10.45 10.61 8.75
CA VAL A 26 11.12 10.02 9.93
C VAL A 26 12.60 10.35 10.02
N GLY A 27 13.15 11.07 9.04
CA GLY A 27 14.54 11.51 9.06
C GLY A 27 15.30 11.22 7.77
N ARG A 28 16.57 11.65 7.82
CA ARG A 28 17.59 11.43 6.80
C ARG A 28 18.64 10.48 7.32
N VAL A 29 19.16 9.66 6.41
CA VAL A 29 20.35 8.81 6.61
C VAL A 29 20.17 7.77 7.71
N TYR A 30 19.75 6.59 7.29
CA TYR A 30 19.97 5.34 8.02
C TYR A 30 21.01 4.52 7.27
N LEU A 31 21.96 3.94 8.01
CA LEU A 31 23.09 3.22 7.44
C LEU A 31 22.74 1.75 7.17
N PRO A 32 23.38 1.12 6.18
CA PRO A 32 23.32 -0.32 6.00
C PRO A 32 23.71 -1.05 7.28
N GLY A 33 22.91 -2.02 7.68
CA GLY A 33 23.10 -2.78 8.92
C GLY A 33 22.19 -2.33 10.07
N GLN A 34 21.72 -1.07 10.05
CA GLN A 34 20.65 -0.64 10.96
C GLN A 34 19.35 -1.37 10.62
N ARG A 35 18.49 -1.53 11.64
CA ARG A 35 17.20 -2.21 11.51
C ARG A 35 16.09 -1.27 11.91
N ALA A 36 15.22 -0.97 10.95
CA ALA A 36 13.95 -0.34 11.24
C ALA A 36 12.92 -1.39 11.68
N ILE A 37 12.06 -1.05 12.62
CA ILE A 37 10.93 -1.88 13.05
C ILE A 37 9.66 -1.06 12.91
N ILE A 38 8.67 -1.60 12.20
CA ILE A 38 7.32 -1.06 12.18
C ILE A 38 6.47 -1.96 13.08
N GLU A 39 5.82 -1.34 14.06
CA GLU A 39 4.86 -2.00 14.94
C GLU A 39 3.45 -1.45 14.70
N ALA A 40 2.48 -2.34 14.55
CA ALA A 40 1.06 -2.03 14.56
C ALA A 40 0.40 -2.68 15.78
N LYS A 41 -0.06 -1.84 16.71
CA LYS A 41 -0.71 -2.20 17.95
C LYS A 41 -2.22 -2.04 17.78
N VAL A 42 -2.93 -3.15 17.75
CA VAL A 42 -4.38 -3.20 17.58
C VAL A 42 -5.03 -3.18 18.96
N GLN A 43 -5.88 -2.19 19.21
CA GLN A 43 -6.62 -2.03 20.46
C GLN A 43 -7.56 -3.20 20.73
N VAL A 44 -7.85 -3.41 22.01
CA VAL A 44 -8.83 -4.42 22.45
C VAL A 44 -10.19 -4.14 21.80
N GLY A 45 -10.84 -5.19 21.30
CA GLY A 45 -12.14 -5.09 20.63
C GLY A 45 -12.10 -4.62 19.18
N SER A 46 -10.95 -4.16 18.67
CA SER A 46 -10.79 -3.82 17.25
C SER A 46 -10.54 -5.06 16.40
N HIS A 47 -11.08 -5.12 15.18
CA HIS A 47 -10.99 -6.26 14.28
C HIS A 47 -9.86 -6.11 13.24
N GLY A 48 -8.66 -5.74 13.70
CA GLY A 48 -7.45 -5.61 12.88
C GLY A 48 -6.58 -6.88 12.88
N TYR A 49 -6.23 -7.39 11.69
CA TYR A 49 -5.44 -8.60 11.49
C TYR A 49 -4.20 -8.30 10.63
N GLY A 50 -3.02 -8.74 11.05
CA GLY A 50 -1.82 -8.66 10.23
C GLY A 50 -1.82 -9.72 9.13
N LEU A 51 -1.41 -9.33 7.91
CA LEU A 51 -1.29 -10.23 6.77
C LEU A 51 0.16 -10.37 6.28
N SER A 52 0.51 -11.55 5.79
CA SER A 52 1.71 -11.81 5.00
C SER A 52 1.30 -12.26 3.60
N ILE A 53 1.86 -11.62 2.58
CA ILE A 53 1.52 -11.85 1.17
C ILE A 53 2.78 -12.11 0.38
N ASP A 54 2.85 -13.24 -0.32
CA ASP A 54 3.99 -13.60 -1.16
C ASP A 54 3.85 -13.09 -2.61
N GLY A 55 4.87 -13.35 -3.44
CA GLY A 55 4.87 -12.97 -4.85
C GLY A 55 3.83 -13.66 -5.72
N ASN A 56 3.19 -14.73 -5.22
CA ASN A 56 2.16 -15.51 -5.90
C ASN A 56 0.75 -15.19 -5.38
N LYS A 57 0.60 -14.07 -4.67
CA LYS A 57 -0.66 -13.64 -4.01
C LYS A 57 -1.16 -14.61 -2.94
N ASN A 58 -0.35 -15.53 -2.42
CA ASN A 58 -0.78 -16.32 -1.27
C ASN A 58 -0.84 -15.43 -0.04
N VAL A 59 -1.93 -15.54 0.72
CA VAL A 59 -2.20 -14.72 1.91
C VAL A 59 -2.26 -15.64 3.12
N VAL A 60 -1.51 -15.30 4.16
CA VAL A 60 -1.61 -15.95 5.48
C VAL A 60 -1.65 -14.90 6.57
N PHE A 61 -2.24 -15.25 7.72
CA PHE A 61 -2.15 -14.40 8.90
C PHE A 61 -0.71 -14.27 9.35
N LYS A 62 -0.33 -13.03 9.65
CA LYS A 62 0.93 -12.76 10.31
C LYS A 62 0.81 -13.16 11.77
N ARG A 63 1.90 -13.70 12.33
CA ARG A 63 1.98 -14.00 13.76
C ARG A 63 1.67 -12.74 14.58
N ASP A 64 0.67 -12.86 15.45
CA ASP A 64 0.43 -11.94 16.55
C ASP A 64 1.43 -12.24 17.67
N TRP A 65 2.14 -11.21 18.12
CA TRP A 65 3.17 -11.36 19.14
C TRP A 65 2.64 -11.34 20.57
N LEU A 66 1.32 -11.17 20.80
CA LEU A 66 0.58 -11.34 22.07
C LEU A 66 1.15 -10.65 23.34
N SER A 67 2.24 -9.91 23.22
CA SER A 67 2.99 -9.31 24.33
C SER A 67 2.63 -7.84 24.56
N TYR A 68 1.54 -7.36 23.97
CA TYR A 68 1.09 -5.98 24.14
C TYR A 68 -0.11 -5.94 25.08
N GLU A 69 0.16 -5.57 26.32
CA GLU A 69 -0.84 -5.07 27.28
C GLU A 69 -0.68 -3.55 27.35
N ASP A 70 -1.77 -2.83 27.16
CA ASP A 70 -1.88 -1.43 27.56
C ASP A 70 -2.92 -1.28 28.68
N GLU A 71 -3.20 -0.03 29.07
CA GLU A 71 -4.18 0.29 30.10
C GLU A 71 -5.59 -0.24 29.77
N GLU A 72 -5.90 -0.49 28.49
CA GLU A 72 -7.18 -0.98 27.99
C GLU A 72 -7.21 -2.53 27.89
N GLY A 73 -6.07 -3.21 28.05
CA GLY A 73 -5.94 -4.66 28.15
C GLY A 73 -5.01 -5.28 27.11
N LYS A 74 -5.17 -6.59 26.87
CA LYS A 74 -4.35 -7.36 25.90
C LYS A 74 -4.80 -7.09 24.46
N GLY A 75 -4.08 -6.22 23.77
CA GLY A 75 -4.25 -5.99 22.34
C GLY A 75 -3.49 -7.00 21.48
N ARG A 76 -3.44 -6.76 20.17
CA ARG A 76 -2.66 -7.56 19.20
C ARG A 76 -1.48 -6.76 18.70
N LEU A 77 -0.32 -7.41 18.55
CA LEU A 77 0.91 -6.76 18.07
C LEU A 77 1.42 -7.43 16.80
N PHE A 78 1.45 -6.66 15.72
CA PHE A 78 2.06 -7.07 14.47
C PHE A 78 3.32 -6.24 14.22
N LYS A 79 4.42 -6.92 13.93
CA LYS A 79 5.71 -6.26 13.66
C LYS A 79 6.40 -6.76 12.41
N ILE A 80 7.11 -5.87 11.73
CA ILE A 80 8.09 -6.22 10.70
C ILE A 80 9.42 -5.54 10.97
N THR A 81 10.50 -6.19 10.58
CA THR A 81 11.82 -5.58 10.49
C THR A 81 12.06 -5.19 9.04
N VAL A 82 12.34 -3.90 8.82
CA VAL A 82 12.62 -3.33 7.51
C VAL A 82 14.14 -3.12 7.39
N PRO A 83 14.82 -3.84 6.48
CA PRO A 83 16.25 -3.66 6.27
C PRO A 83 16.53 -2.40 5.43
N PHE A 84 17.52 -1.61 5.86
CA PHE A 84 18.10 -0.55 5.04
C PHE A 84 19.12 -1.13 4.06
N LYS A 85 19.11 -0.61 2.83
CA LYS A 85 20.02 -0.99 1.73
C LYS A 85 20.64 0.26 1.12
N THR A 86 21.76 0.09 0.44
CA THR A 86 22.38 1.16 -0.36
C THR A 86 22.13 0.91 -1.83
N SER A 87 21.68 1.94 -2.55
CA SER A 87 21.58 1.89 -4.01
C SER A 87 22.96 1.92 -4.66
N ASN A 88 23.04 1.66 -5.97
CA ASN A 88 24.30 1.76 -6.71
C ASN A 88 24.93 3.17 -6.67
N LEU A 89 24.15 4.20 -6.33
CA LEU A 89 24.59 5.59 -6.19
C LEU A 89 24.97 5.96 -4.75
N GLY A 90 25.05 4.99 -3.84
CA GLY A 90 25.39 5.28 -2.44
C GLY A 90 24.22 5.77 -1.59
N VAL A 91 23.01 5.88 -2.15
CA VAL A 91 21.83 6.43 -1.44
C VAL A 91 21.12 5.33 -0.63
N PRO A 92 20.91 5.52 0.68
CA PRO A 92 20.11 4.61 1.50
C PRO A 92 18.65 4.52 1.07
N HIS A 93 18.10 3.31 1.06
CA HIS A 93 16.72 3.04 0.70
C HIS A 93 16.20 1.75 1.33
N THR A 94 14.90 1.53 1.17
CA THR A 94 14.19 0.29 1.54
C THR A 94 13.54 -0.31 0.29
N GLU A 95 13.29 -1.61 0.30
CA GLU A 95 12.75 -2.30 -0.87
C GLU A 95 11.46 -3.05 -0.56
N TYR A 96 10.48 -2.90 -1.46
CA TYR A 96 9.32 -3.76 -1.50
C TYR A 96 9.70 -5.19 -1.91
N PRO A 97 9.08 -6.24 -1.31
CA PRO A 97 8.00 -6.19 -0.31
C PRO A 97 8.47 -6.10 1.16
N ALA A 98 9.78 -6.11 1.43
CA ALA A 98 10.32 -6.17 2.79
C ALA A 98 10.09 -4.89 3.62
N ASN A 99 9.62 -3.81 2.99
CA ASN A 99 9.38 -2.51 3.61
C ASN A 99 7.94 -2.29 4.08
N THR A 100 7.06 -3.30 4.01
CA THR A 100 5.62 -3.11 4.15
C THR A 100 4.97 -4.12 5.11
N LEU A 101 4.25 -3.60 6.08
CA LEU A 101 3.31 -4.35 6.92
C LEU A 101 1.91 -4.18 6.34
N ARG A 102 1.16 -5.27 6.26
CA ARG A 102 -0.23 -5.25 5.78
C ARG A 102 -1.18 -5.55 6.92
N MET A 103 -2.24 -4.76 6.99
CA MET A 103 -3.32 -4.90 7.96
C MET A 103 -4.63 -5.09 7.21
N LEU A 104 -5.46 -5.99 7.71
CA LEU A 104 -6.83 -6.20 7.26
C LEU A 104 -7.76 -5.84 8.39
N GLU A 105 -8.78 -5.06 8.07
CA GLU A 105 -9.86 -4.72 8.98
C GLU A 105 -11.17 -5.18 8.37
N ALA A 106 -11.99 -5.86 9.18
CA ALA A 106 -13.31 -6.31 8.77
C ALA A 106 -14.35 -5.80 9.77
N TYR A 107 -15.49 -5.41 9.21
CA TYR A 107 -16.58 -4.80 9.96
C TYR A 107 -17.82 -5.69 9.89
N ARG A 108 -18.68 -5.59 10.91
CA ARG A 108 -19.93 -6.38 10.98
C ARG A 108 -20.89 -6.12 9.82
N ASP A 109 -20.78 -4.96 9.16
CA ASP A 109 -21.56 -4.60 7.98
C ASP A 109 -21.01 -5.20 6.67
N GLY A 110 -19.97 -6.04 6.75
CA GLY A 110 -19.33 -6.69 5.61
C GLY A 110 -18.31 -5.84 4.88
N ARG A 111 -18.06 -4.60 5.35
CA ARG A 111 -16.98 -3.79 4.83
C ARG A 111 -15.64 -4.43 5.21
N VAL A 112 -14.71 -4.41 4.26
CA VAL A 112 -13.34 -4.90 4.39
C VAL A 112 -12.42 -3.81 3.92
N GLN A 113 -11.42 -3.50 4.73
CA GLN A 113 -10.35 -2.59 4.38
C GLN A 113 -9.00 -3.31 4.48
N ILE A 114 -8.14 -3.09 3.48
CA ILE A 114 -6.76 -3.57 3.50
C ILE A 114 -5.86 -2.37 3.46
N TRP A 115 -4.99 -2.27 4.45
CA TRP A 115 -4.08 -1.17 4.68
C TRP A 115 -2.64 -1.63 4.50
N THR A 116 -1.81 -0.76 3.95
CA THR A 116 -0.34 -0.90 3.96
C THR A 116 0.25 0.12 4.92
N ILE A 117 1.24 -0.30 5.69
CA ILE A 117 2.10 0.56 6.52
C ILE A 117 3.53 0.32 6.03
N SER A 118 4.14 1.32 5.43
CA SER A 118 5.38 1.13 4.67
C SER A 118 6.42 2.19 4.98
N LEU A 119 7.67 1.76 5.14
CA LEU A 119 8.81 2.67 5.17
C LEU A 119 9.35 2.83 3.76
N VAL A 120 9.28 4.03 3.21
CA VAL A 120 9.70 4.32 1.83
C VAL A 120 10.82 5.34 1.81
N SER A 121 11.68 5.27 0.80
CA SER A 121 12.78 6.22 0.60
C SER A 121 12.63 6.95 -0.73
N GLN A 122 12.79 8.27 -0.71
CA GLN A 122 12.94 9.12 -1.89
C GLN A 122 14.21 9.94 -1.72
N GLU A 123 15.23 9.69 -2.55
CA GLU A 123 16.53 10.39 -2.45
C GLU A 123 17.20 10.32 -1.06
N GLY A 124 16.94 9.28 -0.28
CA GLY A 124 17.51 9.10 1.05
C GLY A 124 16.72 9.77 2.19
N ASP A 125 15.65 10.50 1.85
CA ASP A 125 14.61 10.90 2.81
C ASP A 125 13.68 9.71 3.06
N PHE A 126 13.45 9.39 4.33
CA PHE A 126 12.58 8.27 4.72
C PHE A 126 11.22 8.74 5.21
N PHE A 127 10.18 8.01 4.80
CA PHE A 127 8.80 8.29 5.17
C PHE A 127 8.10 7.01 5.62
N LEU A 128 7.46 7.05 6.78
CA LEU A 128 6.46 6.07 7.19
C LEU A 128 5.12 6.46 6.56
N VAL A 129 4.52 5.53 5.83
CA VAL A 129 3.32 5.79 5.04
C VAL A 129 2.27 4.76 5.35
N THR A 130 1.11 5.23 5.76
CA THR A 130 -0.11 4.42 5.87
C THR A 130 -1.02 4.74 4.71
N HIS A 131 -1.53 3.70 4.04
CA HIS A 131 -2.38 3.85 2.86
C HIS A 131 -3.45 2.76 2.81
N LYS A 132 -4.70 3.14 2.60
CA LYS A 132 -5.79 2.19 2.35
C LYS A 132 -5.71 1.67 0.92
N GLN A 133 -5.18 0.46 0.76
CA GLN A 133 -5.02 -0.17 -0.55
C GLN A 133 -6.37 -0.63 -1.14
N TYR A 134 -7.25 -1.17 -0.30
CA TYR A 134 -8.58 -1.62 -0.73
C TYR A 134 -9.64 -1.23 0.30
N GLU A 135 -10.81 -0.85 -0.21
CA GLU A 135 -12.05 -0.76 0.56
C GLU A 135 -13.16 -1.40 -0.27
N VAL A 136 -13.70 -2.51 0.22
CA VAL A 136 -14.71 -3.30 -0.49
C VAL A 136 -15.81 -3.73 0.46
N ARG A 137 -16.93 -4.18 -0.09
CA ARG A 137 -17.98 -4.85 0.67
C ARG A 137 -18.08 -6.31 0.24
N CYS A 138 -18.06 -7.20 1.22
CA CYS A 138 -18.23 -8.63 1.04
C CYS A 138 -19.43 -9.10 1.86
N CYS A 139 -20.09 -10.17 1.41
CA CYS A 139 -21.20 -10.83 2.12
C CYS A 139 -20.67 -12.05 2.88
N TYR A 140 -21.30 -12.40 4.00
CA TYR A 140 -21.17 -13.72 4.64
C TYR A 140 -22.49 -14.46 4.54
N ARG A 141 -22.49 -15.70 4.04
CA ARG A 141 -23.68 -16.53 3.99
C ARG A 141 -23.32 -18.00 4.07
N MET A 142 -23.99 -18.75 4.95
CA MET A 142 -23.84 -20.21 5.07
C MET A 142 -22.37 -20.65 5.23
N GLY A 143 -21.57 -19.87 5.98
CA GLY A 143 -20.15 -20.16 6.19
C GLY A 143 -19.22 -19.72 5.06
N ALA A 144 -19.72 -19.07 4.01
CA ALA A 144 -18.93 -18.62 2.87
C ALA A 144 -18.92 -17.09 2.76
N VAL A 145 -17.75 -16.54 2.41
CA VAL A 145 -17.59 -15.14 2.04
C VAL A 145 -17.70 -14.98 0.53
N TYR A 146 -18.51 -14.02 0.11
CA TYR A 146 -18.64 -13.60 -1.28
C TYR A 146 -18.17 -12.16 -1.38
N CYS A 147 -17.22 -11.88 -2.25
CA CYS A 147 -16.69 -10.53 -2.39
C CYS A 147 -16.54 -10.20 -3.88
N PRO A 148 -17.58 -9.60 -4.50
CA PRO A 148 -17.64 -9.45 -5.96
C PRO A 148 -16.36 -8.86 -6.56
N TYR A 149 -15.78 -7.85 -5.90
CA TYR A 149 -14.53 -7.22 -6.33
C TYR A 149 -13.36 -8.21 -6.42
N PHE A 150 -13.16 -9.08 -5.44
CA PHE A 150 -12.06 -10.06 -5.42
C PHE A 150 -12.40 -11.38 -6.11
N GLU A 151 -13.61 -11.53 -6.66
CA GLU A 151 -14.02 -12.70 -7.44
C GLU A 151 -13.91 -12.44 -8.95
N THR A 152 -14.02 -11.17 -9.38
CA THR A 152 -13.97 -10.80 -10.80
C THR A 152 -12.57 -10.40 -11.28
N PRO A 153 -12.09 -10.89 -12.44
CA PRO A 153 -10.93 -10.33 -13.11
C PRO A 153 -11.10 -8.83 -13.42
N PRO A 154 -10.03 -8.02 -13.38
CA PRO A 154 -8.64 -8.40 -13.10
C PRO A 154 -8.28 -8.47 -11.61
N HIS A 155 -9.24 -8.19 -10.72
CA HIS A 155 -9.03 -8.05 -9.27
C HIS A 155 -9.11 -9.38 -8.50
N SER A 156 -9.32 -10.49 -9.21
CA SER A 156 -9.49 -11.81 -8.62
C SER A 156 -8.35 -12.16 -7.64
N TRP A 157 -8.75 -12.56 -6.43
CA TRP A 157 -7.86 -12.95 -5.34
C TRP A 157 -8.44 -14.07 -4.46
N PRO A 158 -8.52 -15.31 -4.97
CA PRO A 158 -9.17 -16.42 -4.27
C PRO A 158 -8.57 -16.73 -2.88
N GLN A 159 -7.25 -16.61 -2.72
CA GLN A 159 -6.57 -16.86 -1.44
C GLN A 159 -6.99 -15.87 -0.35
N LEU A 160 -7.27 -14.61 -0.73
CA LEU A 160 -7.77 -13.61 0.21
C LEU A 160 -9.19 -13.94 0.68
N ILE A 161 -10.05 -14.49 -0.20
CA ILE A 161 -11.40 -14.92 0.17
C ILE A 161 -11.35 -15.99 1.28
N GLY A 162 -10.42 -16.95 1.20
CA GLY A 162 -10.23 -17.97 2.24
C GLY A 162 -9.86 -17.36 3.60
N VAL A 163 -8.97 -16.35 3.61
CA VAL A 163 -8.63 -15.62 4.85
C VAL A 163 -9.84 -14.84 5.39
N LEU A 164 -10.60 -14.20 4.51
CA LEU A 164 -11.80 -13.45 4.89
C LEU A 164 -12.86 -14.33 5.53
N GLN A 165 -13.00 -15.60 5.12
CA GLN A 165 -13.92 -16.55 5.77
C GLN A 165 -13.63 -16.71 7.27
N SER A 166 -12.36 -16.89 7.63
CA SER A 166 -11.95 -16.98 9.04
C SER A 166 -12.18 -15.66 9.78
N VAL A 167 -11.88 -14.53 9.15
CA VAL A 167 -12.10 -13.20 9.74
C VAL A 167 -13.58 -12.92 9.97
N PHE A 168 -14.44 -13.20 9.01
CA PHE A 168 -15.87 -12.89 9.09
C PHE A 168 -16.57 -13.73 10.16
N ALA A 169 -16.14 -14.99 10.32
CA ALA A 169 -16.57 -15.84 11.42
C ALA A 169 -16.16 -15.27 12.80
N ASP A 170 -14.92 -14.77 12.93
CA ASP A 170 -14.41 -14.15 14.16
C ASP A 170 -15.10 -12.82 14.51
N VAL A 171 -15.37 -11.98 13.50
CA VAL A 171 -16.09 -10.69 13.67
C VAL A 171 -17.58 -10.88 13.99
N GLY A 172 -18.14 -12.05 13.67
CA GLY A 172 -19.57 -12.34 13.81
C GLY A 172 -20.42 -11.64 12.77
N VAL A 173 -19.95 -11.58 11.52
CA VAL A 173 -20.74 -11.08 10.39
C VAL A 173 -21.84 -12.10 10.08
N ASP A 174 -23.11 -11.70 10.04
CA ASP A 174 -24.22 -12.58 9.64
C ASP A 174 -25.34 -11.79 8.93
N GLY A 175 -26.10 -12.46 8.07
CA GLY A 175 -27.35 -11.93 7.51
C GLY A 175 -27.20 -10.79 6.49
N LEU A 176 -26.04 -10.61 5.87
CA LEU A 176 -25.82 -9.52 4.90
C LEU A 176 -26.55 -9.77 3.56
N PRO A 177 -27.03 -8.71 2.88
CA PRO A 177 -27.72 -8.83 1.59
C PRO A 177 -26.79 -9.41 0.51
N SER A 178 -27.38 -10.19 -0.40
CA SER A 178 -26.67 -11.04 -1.38
C SER A 178 -26.02 -10.31 -2.55
N ARG A 179 -26.18 -8.99 -2.65
CA ARG A 179 -25.65 -8.20 -3.76
C ARG A 179 -25.11 -6.87 -3.26
N PHE A 180 -23.79 -6.74 -3.30
CA PHE A 180 -23.13 -5.45 -3.33
C PHE A 180 -22.83 -5.12 -4.79
N SER A 181 -23.22 -3.92 -5.23
CA SER A 181 -22.83 -3.40 -6.53
C SER A 181 -21.34 -3.11 -6.54
N ILE A 182 -20.64 -3.57 -7.57
CA ILE A 182 -19.32 -3.03 -7.89
C ILE A 182 -19.53 -1.56 -8.25
N PRO A 183 -18.79 -0.60 -7.66
CA PRO A 183 -18.91 0.80 -8.04
C PRO A 183 -18.75 0.94 -9.55
N GLU A 184 -19.67 1.64 -10.20
CA GLU A 184 -19.52 1.95 -11.62
C GLU A 184 -18.24 2.74 -11.84
N THR A 185 -17.50 2.43 -12.90
CA THR A 185 -16.32 3.20 -13.27
C THR A 185 -16.76 4.60 -13.65
N GLU A 186 -16.30 5.60 -12.90
CA GLU A 186 -16.55 7.01 -13.19
C GLU A 186 -16.11 7.29 -14.64
N LYS A 187 -17.02 7.82 -15.46
CA LYS A 187 -16.69 8.26 -16.81
C LYS A 187 -15.99 9.61 -16.72
N PHE A 188 -14.79 9.71 -17.29
CA PHE A 188 -14.03 10.95 -17.36
C PHE A 188 -13.57 11.21 -18.79
N TYR A 189 -13.39 12.48 -19.12
CA TYR A 189 -12.87 12.92 -20.41
C TYR A 189 -11.45 13.44 -20.22
N LEU A 190 -10.53 12.98 -21.08
CA LEU A 190 -9.13 13.40 -21.08
C LEU A 190 -8.83 14.05 -22.43
N GLU A 191 -8.08 15.14 -22.40
CA GLU A 191 -7.67 15.86 -23.61
C GLU A 191 -6.15 15.95 -23.70
N GLY A 192 -5.62 15.78 -24.92
CA GLY A 192 -4.19 15.90 -25.21
C GLY A 192 -3.33 15.06 -24.26
N HIS A 193 -2.47 15.75 -23.50
CA HIS A 193 -1.53 15.16 -22.55
C HIS A 193 -2.06 15.07 -21.12
N GLN A 194 -3.38 14.91 -20.94
CA GLN A 194 -3.98 14.66 -19.64
C GLN A 194 -4.00 13.16 -19.30
N GLY A 195 -3.80 12.86 -18.03
CA GLY A 195 -4.01 11.54 -17.46
C GLY A 195 -4.86 11.60 -16.19
N ARG A 196 -5.65 10.56 -15.94
CA ARG A 196 -6.35 10.34 -14.67
C ARG A 196 -5.59 9.31 -13.84
N VAL A 197 -5.25 9.63 -12.60
CA VAL A 197 -4.59 8.68 -11.70
C VAL A 197 -5.56 7.58 -11.32
N MET A 198 -5.26 6.35 -11.73
CA MET A 198 -6.09 5.19 -11.46
C MET A 198 -5.72 4.55 -10.12
N PHE A 199 -4.44 4.46 -9.82
CA PHE A 199 -3.95 4.11 -8.49
C PHE A 199 -2.54 4.63 -8.26
N TRP A 200 -2.15 4.68 -6.98
CA TRP A 200 -0.79 4.93 -6.53
C TRP A 200 -0.41 3.90 -5.48
N SER A 201 0.77 3.30 -5.60
CA SER A 201 1.34 2.37 -4.61
C SER A 201 2.50 3.09 -3.90
N PRO A 202 2.30 3.64 -2.69
CA PRO A 202 3.37 4.28 -1.95
C PRO A 202 4.54 3.34 -1.70
N GLU A 203 4.27 2.09 -1.35
CA GLU A 203 5.30 1.13 -0.99
C GLU A 203 6.22 0.72 -2.14
N GLN A 204 5.70 0.76 -3.37
CA GLN A 204 6.47 0.49 -4.58
C GLN A 204 6.92 1.77 -5.30
N GLN A 205 6.43 2.95 -4.87
CA GLN A 205 6.81 4.26 -5.40
C GLN A 205 6.46 4.46 -6.89
N TRP A 206 5.33 3.88 -7.32
CA TRP A 206 4.79 4.07 -8.65
C TRP A 206 3.26 3.98 -8.64
N GLY A 207 2.64 4.47 -9.71
CA GLY A 207 1.20 4.36 -9.93
C GLY A 207 0.85 4.15 -11.40
N MET A 208 -0.44 4.07 -11.67
CA MET A 208 -0.99 3.95 -13.01
C MET A 208 -1.85 5.17 -13.31
N VAL A 209 -1.68 5.73 -14.50
CA VAL A 209 -2.55 6.76 -15.06
C VAL A 209 -3.26 6.21 -16.29
N GLN A 210 -4.55 6.50 -16.42
CA GLN A 210 -5.28 6.36 -17.67
C GLN A 210 -5.01 7.59 -18.52
N THR A 211 -4.60 7.42 -19.77
CA THR A 211 -4.37 8.49 -20.75
C THR A 211 -5.30 8.33 -21.94
N THR A 212 -5.28 9.29 -22.87
CA THR A 212 -5.93 9.19 -24.20
C THR A 212 -5.37 8.02 -25.03
N GLU A 213 -4.18 7.55 -24.68
CA GLU A 213 -3.38 6.56 -25.39
C GLU A 213 -3.35 5.17 -24.70
N GLY A 214 -4.18 4.98 -23.67
CA GLY A 214 -4.21 3.76 -22.83
C GLY A 214 -3.62 3.97 -21.44
N THR A 215 -3.32 2.89 -20.73
CA THR A 215 -2.73 2.95 -19.39
C THR A 215 -1.22 3.14 -19.45
N ALA A 216 -0.71 4.01 -18.58
CA ALA A 216 0.73 4.25 -18.45
C ALA A 216 1.15 4.17 -16.98
N ARG A 217 2.38 3.70 -16.76
CA ARG A 217 3.05 3.74 -15.45
C ARG A 217 3.53 5.16 -15.16
N VAL A 218 3.51 5.55 -13.89
CA VAL A 218 4.17 6.77 -13.41
C VAL A 218 5.06 6.40 -12.23
N HIS A 219 6.34 6.77 -12.30
CA HIS A 219 7.28 6.60 -11.20
C HIS A 219 7.40 7.90 -10.39
N TRP A 220 7.68 7.82 -9.09
CA TRP A 220 7.75 8.99 -8.20
C TRP A 220 8.74 10.07 -8.66
N THR A 221 9.84 9.68 -9.33
CA THR A 221 10.83 10.64 -9.87
C THR A 221 10.26 11.52 -10.99
N GLN A 222 9.10 11.18 -11.52
CA GLN A 222 8.39 11.97 -12.54
C GLN A 222 7.31 12.88 -11.94
N VAL A 223 7.11 12.84 -10.61
CA VAL A 223 6.01 13.51 -9.91
C VAL A 223 6.57 14.63 -9.02
N PRO A 224 5.93 15.81 -8.97
CA PRO A 224 6.35 16.89 -8.07
C PRO A 224 6.15 16.50 -6.60
N ARG A 225 7.04 17.01 -5.73
CA ARG A 225 6.95 16.81 -4.28
C ARG A 225 5.81 17.62 -3.66
N ARG A 226 5.20 17.08 -2.59
CA ARG A 226 4.12 17.69 -1.81
C ARG A 226 4.20 17.32 -0.32
N PRO A 227 4.72 18.18 0.56
CA PRO A 227 5.82 19.12 0.37
C PRO A 227 7.19 18.43 0.29
N ARG A 228 7.44 17.36 1.08
CA ARG A 228 8.73 16.64 1.10
C ARG A 228 8.75 15.39 0.23
N ARG A 229 7.58 14.76 0.02
CA ARG A 229 7.43 13.48 -0.69
C ARG A 229 6.67 13.66 -2.01
N ALA A 230 7.10 13.01 -3.07
CA ALA A 230 6.39 12.93 -4.35
C ALA A 230 5.37 11.78 -4.34
N PHE A 231 4.11 12.07 -4.62
CA PHE A 231 3.05 11.07 -4.75
C PHE A 231 1.87 11.62 -5.56
N LEU A 232 0.99 10.70 -5.97
CA LEU A 232 -0.28 11.00 -6.62
C LEU A 232 -1.42 10.42 -5.80
N VAL A 233 -2.60 11.02 -5.91
CA VAL A 233 -3.84 10.50 -5.29
C VAL A 233 -4.74 9.92 -6.38
N PRO A 234 -5.34 8.72 -6.19
CA PRO A 234 -6.33 8.20 -7.12
C PRO A 234 -7.44 9.22 -7.39
N GLY A 235 -7.82 9.37 -8.66
CA GLY A 235 -8.76 10.39 -9.09
C GLY A 235 -8.13 11.77 -9.36
N GLU A 236 -6.83 11.98 -9.19
CA GLU A 236 -6.23 13.23 -9.65
C GLU A 236 -6.14 13.28 -11.18
N THR A 237 -6.35 14.46 -11.76
CA THR A 237 -5.99 14.72 -13.15
C THR A 237 -4.60 15.34 -13.20
N VAL A 238 -3.75 14.77 -14.04
CA VAL A 238 -2.37 15.19 -14.23
C VAL A 238 -2.11 15.56 -15.68
N LEU A 239 -1.15 16.44 -15.92
CA LEU A 239 -0.51 16.61 -17.22
C LEU A 239 0.76 15.78 -17.26
N TYR A 240 1.10 15.24 -18.42
CA TYR A 240 2.41 14.64 -18.69
C TYR A 240 3.08 15.33 -19.87
N THR A 241 4.40 15.26 -19.98
CA THR A 241 5.13 15.84 -21.12
C THR A 241 5.14 14.88 -22.31
N GLU A 242 5.40 13.60 -22.05
CA GLU A 242 5.48 12.57 -23.08
C GLU A 242 5.13 11.18 -22.51
N LEU A 243 4.81 10.25 -23.40
CA LEU A 243 4.73 8.81 -23.10
C LEU A 243 5.92 8.12 -23.76
N ARG A 244 6.63 7.31 -22.98
CA ARG A 244 7.78 6.54 -23.47
C ARG A 244 7.67 5.06 -23.09
N THR A 245 8.45 4.21 -23.74
CA THR A 245 8.62 2.83 -23.29
C THR A 245 9.34 2.82 -21.93
N PRO A 246 8.84 2.07 -20.92
CA PRO A 246 9.52 1.97 -19.64
C PRO A 246 10.96 1.48 -19.78
N LEU A 247 11.89 2.12 -19.09
CA LEU A 247 13.28 1.71 -19.11
C LEU A 247 13.46 0.40 -18.33
N HIS A 248 13.76 -0.68 -19.03
CA HIS A 248 14.23 -1.92 -18.44
C HIS A 248 15.74 -1.83 -18.22
N GLN A 249 16.16 -1.35 -17.04
CA GLN A 249 17.57 -1.42 -16.67
C GLN A 249 17.88 -2.84 -16.20
N LYS A 250 18.74 -3.54 -16.96
CA LYS A 250 19.38 -4.75 -16.44
C LYS A 250 20.23 -4.36 -15.23
N PRO A 251 20.17 -5.12 -14.13
CA PRO A 251 21.09 -4.93 -13.01
C PRO A 251 22.54 -4.98 -13.53
N PRO A 252 23.46 -4.16 -12.99
CA PRO A 252 24.88 -4.30 -13.27
C PRO A 252 25.36 -5.73 -13.01
N ALA A 253 26.32 -6.22 -13.79
CA ALA A 253 26.92 -7.53 -13.57
C ALA A 253 27.52 -7.59 -12.15
N GLY A 254 27.12 -8.59 -11.36
CA GLY A 254 27.51 -8.74 -9.95
C GLY A 254 26.58 -8.08 -8.93
N SER A 255 25.53 -7.36 -9.37
CA SER A 255 24.50 -6.83 -8.47
C SER A 255 23.54 -7.93 -8.01
N ALA A 256 23.24 -7.97 -6.71
CA ALA A 256 22.18 -8.82 -6.15
C ALA A 256 20.75 -8.28 -6.48
N ALA A 257 20.65 -7.13 -7.15
CA ALA A 257 19.36 -6.55 -7.53
C ALA A 257 18.69 -7.41 -8.59
N LYS A 258 17.42 -7.76 -8.38
CA LYS A 258 16.60 -8.48 -9.38
C LYS A 258 16.22 -7.54 -10.52
N GLU A 259 16.20 -8.04 -11.75
CA GLU A 259 15.68 -7.32 -12.92
C GLU A 259 14.22 -6.91 -12.66
N ARG A 260 13.94 -5.60 -12.66
CA ARG A 260 12.59 -5.08 -12.47
C ARG A 260 11.82 -5.19 -13.79
N ARG A 261 10.99 -6.21 -13.90
CA ARG A 261 10.06 -6.37 -15.03
C ARG A 261 8.77 -5.62 -14.74
N THR A 262 8.28 -4.90 -15.74
CA THR A 262 6.97 -4.24 -15.73
C THR A 262 6.15 -4.76 -16.88
N SER A 263 4.84 -4.95 -16.68
CA SER A 263 3.89 -5.30 -17.73
C SER A 263 3.38 -4.07 -18.49
N PHE A 264 3.71 -2.87 -18.01
CA PHE A 264 3.33 -1.63 -18.68
C PHE A 264 4.12 -1.45 -19.98
N GLN A 265 3.44 -1.05 -21.04
CA GLN A 265 4.05 -0.71 -22.32
C GLN A 265 4.40 0.78 -22.42
N LYS A 266 3.81 1.62 -21.56
CA LYS A 266 4.00 3.08 -21.55
C LYS A 266 4.34 3.57 -20.13
N GLU A 267 5.19 4.58 -20.06
CA GLU A 267 5.52 5.35 -18.86
C GLU A 267 5.30 6.84 -19.16
N ALA A 268 4.51 7.50 -18.32
CA ALA A 268 4.32 8.95 -18.41
C ALA A 268 5.40 9.67 -17.61
N VAL A 269 5.98 10.70 -18.21
CA VAL A 269 7.11 11.46 -17.65
C VAL A 269 6.82 12.95 -17.61
N GLY A 270 7.57 13.68 -16.77
CA GLY A 270 7.33 15.11 -16.56
C GLY A 270 5.93 15.40 -16.01
N VAL A 271 5.42 14.52 -15.15
CA VAL A 271 4.05 14.60 -14.64
C VAL A 271 3.89 15.84 -13.77
N ARG A 272 2.80 16.59 -13.96
CA ARG A 272 2.43 17.76 -13.16
C ARG A 272 0.97 17.67 -12.78
N LEU A 273 0.61 18.19 -11.61
CA LEU A 273 -0.78 18.34 -11.24
C LEU A 273 -1.49 19.36 -12.11
N LEU A 274 -2.64 18.98 -12.65
CA LEU A 274 -3.61 19.96 -13.12
C LEU A 274 -4.36 20.43 -11.87
N HIS A 275 -4.13 21.68 -11.44
CA HIS A 275 -4.88 22.23 -10.31
C HIS A 275 -6.36 22.27 -10.70
N GLY A 276 -7.16 21.36 -10.15
CA GLY A 276 -8.60 21.53 -10.12
C GLY A 276 -8.91 22.78 -9.31
N LYS A 277 -9.80 23.63 -9.81
CA LYS A 277 -10.39 24.72 -9.01
C LYS A 277 -10.87 24.09 -7.69
N GLN A 278 -10.40 24.63 -6.56
CA GLN A 278 -10.98 24.37 -5.24
C GLN A 278 -12.45 24.77 -5.24
#